data_AF-A0A2V8SSF0-F1
#
_entry.id   AF-A0A2V8SSF0-F1
#
_cell.length_a   1.000
_cell.length_b   1.000
_cell.length_c   1.000
_cell.angle_alpha   90.00
_cell.angle_beta   90.00
_cell.angle_gamma   90.00
#
_symmetry.space_group_name_H-M   'P 1'
#
loop_
_entity.id
_entity.type
_entity.pdbx_description
1 polymer ?
#
loop_
_entity_poly.entity_id
_entity_poly.type
_entity_poly.pdbx_seq_one_letter_code
_entity_poly.pdbx_strand_id
1 'polypeptide(L)' 'MALALALSLGASAAVAKPKKPKHSAEHVAAIKKCNEDYNAAIKAANALKGKARSDAKAKARADHKQCIANAPA' A
#
# COMPACT_ATOMS: atom_id res chain seq x y z
N MET A 1 -30.87 -42.25 23.27
CA MET A 1 -31.82 -41.58 22.37
C MET A 1 -31.80 -40.08 22.64
N ALA A 2 -31.28 -39.28 21.72
CA ALA A 2 -31.64 -37.88 21.54
C ALA A 2 -31.24 -37.48 20.12
N LEU A 3 -32.27 -37.31 19.28
CA LEU A 3 -32.16 -36.97 17.87
C LEU A 3 -31.90 -35.47 17.70
N ALA A 4 -31.07 -35.19 16.68
CA ALA A 4 -31.17 -34.07 15.73
C ALA A 4 -31.29 -32.62 16.26
N LEU A 5 -30.23 -31.84 16.03
CA LEU A 5 -30.39 -30.47 15.56
C LEU A 5 -29.61 -30.29 14.26
N ALA A 6 -30.39 -30.01 13.21
CA ALA A 6 -29.96 -29.77 11.85
C ALA A 6 -28.90 -28.65 11.78
N LEU A 7 -27.67 -29.00 11.39
CA LEU A 7 -26.72 -28.04 10.85
C LEU A 7 -27.18 -27.70 9.43
N SER A 8 -27.88 -26.59 9.32
CA SER A 8 -28.26 -25.93 8.09
C SER A 8 -27.02 -25.68 7.22
N LEU A 9 -26.80 -26.58 6.26
CA LEU A 9 -26.03 -26.35 5.04
C LEU A 9 -26.69 -25.19 4.28
N GLY A 10 -26.21 -23.97 4.51
CA GLY A 10 -26.80 -22.79 3.91
C GLY A 10 -25.94 -21.53 4.03
N ALA A 11 -24.61 -21.68 4.10
CA ALA A 11 -23.73 -20.56 3.81
C ALA A 11 -23.56 -20.52 2.29
N SER A 12 -24.41 -19.72 1.63
CA SER A 12 -24.22 -19.33 0.24
C SER A 12 -22.78 -18.83 0.10
N ALA A 13 -21.93 -19.66 -0.51
CA ALA A 13 -20.62 -19.26 -0.97
C ALA A 13 -20.87 -18.21 -2.06
N ALA A 14 -21.02 -16.96 -1.64
CA ALA A 14 -20.87 -15.82 -2.51
C ALA A 14 -19.45 -15.91 -3.05
N VAL A 15 -19.31 -16.49 -4.25
CA VAL A 15 -18.06 -16.52 -5.00
C VAL A 15 -17.69 -15.06 -5.23
N ALA A 16 -16.92 -14.50 -4.30
CA ALA A 16 -16.29 -13.22 -4.46
C ALA A 16 -15.35 -13.36 -5.65
N LYS A 17 -15.84 -12.96 -6.83
CA LYS A 17 -15.05 -12.89 -8.06
C LYS A 17 -13.71 -12.27 -7.70
N PRO A 18 -12.57 -12.94 -7.94
CA PRO A 18 -11.27 -12.36 -7.62
C PRO A 18 -11.17 -11.05 -8.41
N LYS A 19 -11.20 -9.93 -7.70
CA LYS A 19 -10.94 -8.62 -8.30
C LYS A 19 -9.51 -8.72 -8.84
N LYS A 20 -9.38 -8.90 -10.15
CA LYS A 20 -8.08 -8.84 -10.82
C LYS A 20 -7.40 -7.56 -10.34
N PRO A 21 -6.22 -7.64 -9.71
CA PRO A 21 -5.53 -6.45 -9.27
C PRO A 21 -5.30 -5.57 -10.50
N LYS A 22 -5.62 -4.29 -10.38
CA LYS A 22 -5.54 -3.30 -11.47
C LYS A 22 -4.11 -3.09 -11.97
N HIS A 23 -3.14 -3.57 -11.19
CA HIS A 23 -1.70 -3.44 -11.40
C HIS A 23 -1.01 -4.77 -11.11
N SER A 24 0.14 -5.00 -11.74
CA SER A 24 0.97 -6.19 -11.47
C SER A 24 1.43 -6.23 -10.01
N ALA A 25 1.73 -7.43 -9.50
CA ALA A 25 2.29 -7.57 -8.15
C ALA A 25 3.62 -6.81 -8.01
N GLU A 26 4.37 -6.74 -9.10
CA GLU A 26 5.63 -5.99 -9.22
C GLU A 26 5.40 -4.47 -9.11
N HIS A 27 4.37 -3.94 -9.79
CA HIS A 27 3.95 -2.54 -9.62
C HIS A 27 3.63 -2.24 -8.16
N VAL A 28 2.81 -3.06 -7.51
CA VAL A 28 2.40 -2.85 -6.11
C VAL A 28 3.61 -2.88 -5.18
N ALA A 29 4.54 -3.82 -5.39
CA ALA A 29 5.77 -3.90 -4.59
C ALA A 29 6.67 -2.68 -4.80
N ALA A 30 6.82 -2.21 -6.05
CA ALA A 30 7.61 -1.02 -6.36
C ALA A 30 7.01 0.25 -5.72
N ILE A 31 5.70 0.45 -5.84
CA ILE A 31 5.00 1.58 -5.20
C ILE A 31 5.11 1.51 -3.68
N LYS A 32 5.01 0.32 -3.08
CA LYS A 32 5.19 0.14 -1.63
C LYS A 32 6.59 0.59 -1.20
N LYS A 33 7.63 0.17 -1.93
CA LYS A 33 9.01 0.59 -1.66
C LYS A 33 9.18 2.11 -1.78
N CYS A 34 8.65 2.72 -2.85
CA CYS A 34 8.65 4.18 -3.00
C CYS A 34 8.01 4.90 -1.82
N ASN A 35 6.90 4.38 -1.28
CA ASN A 35 6.22 4.95 -0.11
C ASN A 35 7.05 4.78 1.17
N GLU A 36 7.70 3.64 1.36
CA GLU A 36 8.58 3.38 2.50
C GLU A 36 9.77 4.36 2.51
N ASP A 37 10.44 4.53 1.37
CA ASP A 37 11.55 5.48 1.20
C ASP A 37 11.08 6.93 1.42
N TYR A 38 9.92 7.31 0.87
CA TYR A 38 9.33 8.63 1.11
C TYR A 38 9.06 8.87 2.59
N ASN A 39 8.46 7.91 3.29
CA ASN A 39 8.16 8.04 4.71
C ASN A 39 9.42 8.15 5.57
N ALA A 40 10.47 7.39 5.23
CA ALA A 40 11.77 7.51 5.89
C ALA A 40 12.39 8.90 5.65
N ALA A 41 12.36 9.40 4.42
CA ALA A 41 12.86 10.73 4.08
C ALA A 41 12.07 11.85 4.79
N ILE A 42 10.75 11.73 4.91
CA ILE A 42 9.92 12.68 5.66
C ILE A 42 10.24 12.65 7.16
N LYS A 43 10.47 11.46 7.75
CA LYS A 43 10.90 11.34 9.15
C LYS A 43 12.25 12.04 9.36
N ALA A 44 13.23 11.78 8.49
CA ALA A 44 14.53 12.45 8.54
C ALA A 44 14.40 13.97 8.37
N ALA A 45 13.59 14.42 7.40
CA ALA A 45 13.33 15.85 7.18
C ALA A 45 12.69 16.53 8.39
N ASN A 46 11.83 15.83 9.14
CA ASN A 46 11.21 16.37 10.35
C ASN A 46 12.20 16.55 11.52
N ALA A 47 13.34 15.88 11.50
CA ALA A 47 14.42 16.12 12.47
C ALA A 47 15.17 17.44 12.18
N LEU A 48 15.06 17.96 10.95
CA LEU A 48 15.63 19.25 10.55
C LEU A 48 14.70 20.42 10.96
N LYS A 49 15.23 21.64 10.93
CA LYS A 49 14.49 22.87 11.26
C LYS A 49 14.56 23.91 10.14
N GLY A 50 13.60 24.85 10.16
CA GLY A 50 13.56 25.99 9.24
C GLY A 50 13.59 25.58 7.77
N LYS A 51 14.38 26.30 6.97
CA LYS A 51 14.49 26.10 5.52
C LYS A 51 14.96 24.68 5.15
N ALA A 52 15.91 24.12 5.90
CA ALA A 52 16.42 22.77 5.66
C ALA A 52 15.33 21.68 5.75
N ARG A 53 14.37 21.81 6.67
CA ARG A 53 13.20 20.92 6.73
C ARG A 53 12.34 21.03 5.48
N SER A 54 12.06 22.25 5.04
CA SER A 54 11.23 22.49 3.85
C SER A 54 11.89 21.95 2.58
N ASP A 55 13.19 22.21 2.39
CA ASP A 55 13.96 21.69 1.24
C ASP A 55 14.00 20.15 1.26
N ALA A 56 14.25 19.53 2.42
CA ALA A 56 14.26 18.07 2.55
C ALA A 56 12.88 17.44 2.25
N LYS A 57 11.78 18.07 2.70
CA LYS A 57 10.42 17.62 2.37
C LYS A 57 10.10 17.81 0.89
N ALA A 58 10.54 18.90 0.28
CA ALA A 58 10.34 19.15 -1.15
C ALA A 58 11.10 18.11 -1.98
N LYS A 59 12.35 17.81 -1.62
CA LYS A 59 13.14 16.76 -2.26
C LYS A 59 12.49 15.39 -2.11
N ALA A 60 12.07 15.01 -0.90
CA ALA A 60 11.39 13.74 -0.65
C ALA A 60 10.14 13.57 -1.55
N ARG A 61 9.35 14.64 -1.73
CA ARG A 61 8.18 14.62 -2.62
C ARG A 61 8.55 14.47 -4.09
N ALA A 62 9.59 15.16 -4.54
CA ALA A 62 10.08 15.04 -5.91
C ALA A 62 10.59 13.62 -6.19
N ASP A 63 11.42 13.08 -5.30
CA ASP A 63 11.96 11.72 -5.38
C ASP A 63 10.81 10.68 -5.38
N HIS A 64 9.80 10.86 -4.54
CA HIS A 64 8.63 9.97 -4.46
C HIS A 64 7.82 9.96 -5.77
N LYS A 65 7.54 11.15 -6.33
CA LYS A 65 6.84 11.27 -7.61
C LYS A 65 7.62 10.58 -8.72
N GLN A 66 8.94 10.75 -8.75
CA GLN A 66 9.81 10.15 -9.76
C GLN A 66 9.92 8.63 -9.58
N CYS A 67 9.96 8.14 -8.34
CA CYS A 67 9.93 6.70 -8.03
C CYS A 67 8.64 6.03 -8.53
N ILE A 68 7.47 6.65 -8.28
CA ILE A 68 6.18 6.15 -8.78
C ILE A 68 6.13 6.17 -10.31
N ALA A 69 6.62 7.23 -10.95
CA ALA A 69 6.64 7.34 -12.41
C ALA A 69 7.52 6.26 -13.08
N ASN A 70 8.56 5.80 -12.38
CA ASN A 70 9.45 4.73 -12.83
C ASN A 70 8.99 3.32 -12.41
N ALA A 71 7.87 3.20 -11.69
CA ALA A 71 7.38 1.89 -11.25
C ALA A 71 6.90 1.06 -12.47
N PRO A 72 7.27 -0.22 -12.56
CA PRO A 72 6.84 -1.10 -13.64
C PRO A 72 5.31 -1.25 -13.62
N ALA A 73 4.66 -1.36 -14.79
CA ALA A 73 3.20 -1.44 -14.92
C ALA A 73 2.60 -2.79 -14.46
#